data_AF-A0A0F4YPR5-F1
#
_entry.id   AF-A0A0F4YPR5-F1
#
_cell.length_a   1.000
_cell.length_b   1.000
_cell.length_c   1.000
_cell.angle_alpha   90.00
_cell.angle_beta   90.00
_cell.angle_gamma   90.00
#
_symmetry.space_group_name_H-M   'P 1'
#
loop_
_entity.id
_entity.type
_entity.pdbx_description
1 polymer ?
#
loop_
_entity_poly.entity_id
_entity_poly.type
_entity_poly.pdbx_seq_one_letter_code
_entity_poly.pdbx_strand_id
1 'polypeptide(L)'
;MEKASRKPLEDCWFGLTPKERVRLVTSFVEIERKLFSFGFDAYGSLSYKDSLPRDLQANLYTPGTADESGDATRFCIGPTTDYMFWRGRKARMDLNRGPWRDPRDYVRSIGVRELEWTRQFGKPQTNDFPHNNILKGEISPEKYTDLLDKYLAISPYILPE
;
A
#
# COMPACT_ATOMS: atom_id res chain seq x y z
N MET A 1 6.42 21.18 -10.86
CA MET A 1 7.51 20.94 -9.90
C MET A 1 8.82 21.38 -10.53
N GLU A 2 9.67 22.03 -9.76
CA GLU A 2 11.03 22.39 -10.19
C GLU A 2 11.91 21.13 -10.30
N LYS A 3 12.77 21.08 -11.32
CA LYS A 3 13.68 19.94 -11.51
C LYS A 3 14.83 20.05 -10.52
N ALA A 4 15.05 19.00 -9.71
CA ALA A 4 16.23 18.94 -8.86
C ALA A 4 17.50 19.03 -9.72
N SER A 5 18.42 19.94 -9.36
CA SER A 5 19.62 20.27 -10.13
C SER A 5 20.75 19.23 -10.05
N ARG A 6 20.51 18.08 -9.42
CA ARG A 6 21.53 17.05 -9.14
C ARG A 6 21.41 15.86 -10.10
N LYS A 7 22.48 15.06 -10.14
CA LYS A 7 22.53 13.82 -10.92
C LYS A 7 21.63 12.74 -10.30
N PRO A 8 20.89 11.96 -11.10
CA PRO A 8 20.24 10.73 -10.67
C PRO A 8 21.21 9.81 -9.93
N LEU A 9 20.72 9.10 -8.90
CA LEU A 9 21.57 8.19 -8.13
C LEU A 9 22.07 7.02 -8.97
N GLU A 10 21.24 6.53 -9.90
CA GLU A 10 21.59 5.46 -10.85
C GLU A 10 22.86 5.78 -11.66
N ASP A 11 23.07 7.06 -12.01
CA ASP A 11 24.23 7.50 -12.81
C ASP A 11 25.55 7.45 -12.02
N CYS A 12 25.51 7.55 -10.69
CA CYS A 12 26.72 7.66 -9.87
C CYS A 12 26.92 6.50 -8.89
N TRP A 13 25.91 5.65 -8.65
CA TRP A 13 25.91 4.59 -7.64
C TRP A 13 27.14 3.69 -7.68
N PHE A 14 27.49 3.19 -8.88
CA PHE A 14 28.61 2.26 -9.06
C PHE A 14 29.99 2.94 -8.89
N GLY A 15 30.05 4.27 -9.02
CA GLY A 15 31.25 5.07 -8.77
C GLY A 15 31.47 5.47 -7.31
N LEU A 16 30.45 5.32 -6.45
CA LEU A 16 30.57 5.65 -5.02
C LEU A 16 31.44 4.63 -4.29
N THR A 17 32.31 5.12 -3.41
CA THR A 17 33.03 4.30 -2.44
C THR A 17 32.07 3.67 -1.42
N PRO A 18 32.44 2.56 -0.76
CA PRO A 18 31.61 1.98 0.30
C PRO A 18 31.20 2.97 1.39
N LYS A 19 32.12 3.86 1.80
CA LYS A 19 31.86 4.90 2.81
C LYS A 19 30.84 5.94 2.33
N GLU A 20 30.85 6.29 1.04
CA GLU A 20 29.86 7.22 0.47
C GLU A 20 28.49 6.57 0.36
N ARG A 21 28.41 5.30 -0.02
CA ARG A 21 27.14 4.55 -0.04
C ARG A 21 26.51 4.48 1.35
N VAL A 22 27.30 4.17 2.39
CA VAL A 22 26.81 4.16 3.78
C VAL A 22 26.25 5.52 4.19
N ARG A 23 26.98 6.61 3.90
CA ARG A 23 26.51 7.98 4.21
C ARG A 23 25.20 8.31 3.50
N LEU A 24 25.08 7.95 2.23
CA LEU A 24 23.87 8.20 1.45
C LEU A 24 22.67 7.40 1.99
N VAL A 25 22.83 6.10 2.23
CA VAL A 25 21.77 5.25 2.80
C VAL A 25 21.33 5.79 4.16
N THR A 26 22.28 6.22 4.99
CA THR A 26 21.98 6.83 6.30
C THR A 26 21.13 8.09 6.14
N SER A 27 21.42 8.95 5.16
CA SER A 27 20.59 10.14 4.91
C SER A 27 19.17 9.81 4.45
N PHE A 28 18.96 8.70 3.72
CA PHE A 28 17.62 8.24 3.37
C PHE A 28 16.85 7.77 4.59
N VAL A 29 17.50 7.00 5.46
CA VAL A 29 16.91 6.57 6.75
C VAL A 29 16.53 7.77 7.61
N GLU A 30 17.32 8.84 7.62
CA GLU A 30 16.98 10.07 8.34
C GLU A 30 15.73 10.76 7.79
N ILE A 31 15.55 10.76 6.46
CA ILE A 31 14.34 11.28 5.81
C ILE A 31 13.14 10.40 6.14
N GLU A 32 13.26 9.09 6.00
CA GLU A 32 12.20 8.13 6.32
C GLU A 32 11.77 8.25 7.78
N ARG A 33 12.73 8.36 8.72
CA ARG A 33 12.43 8.55 10.14
C ARG A 33 11.63 9.83 10.40
N LYS A 34 11.95 10.93 9.70
CA LYS A 34 11.17 12.17 9.80
C LYS A 34 9.75 11.97 9.24
N LEU A 35 9.62 11.32 8.08
CA LEU A 35 8.31 11.05 7.47
C LEU A 35 7.44 10.11 8.34
N PHE A 36 8.04 9.09 8.96
CA PHE A 36 7.31 8.18 9.84
C PHE A 36 7.07 8.73 11.25
N SER A 37 7.70 9.87 11.61
CA SER A 37 7.42 10.54 12.88
C SER A 37 6.08 11.29 12.89
N PHE A 38 5.48 11.52 11.71
CA PHE A 38 4.16 12.13 11.62
C PHE A 38 3.09 11.11 12.05
N GLY A 39 2.36 11.43 13.12
CA GLY A 39 1.23 10.62 13.58
C GLY A 39 -0.01 10.87 12.75
N PHE A 40 -0.24 10.05 11.72
CA PHE A 40 -1.49 10.02 10.96
C PHE A 40 -2.53 9.12 11.65
N ASP A 41 -3.82 9.50 11.64
CA ASP A 41 -4.89 8.76 12.34
C ASP A 41 -5.33 7.48 11.61
N ALA A 42 -5.00 7.38 10.32
CA ALA A 42 -5.46 6.30 9.47
C ALA A 42 -4.52 6.05 8.27
N TYR A 43 -4.67 4.88 7.69
CA TYR A 43 -4.03 4.43 6.46
C TYR A 43 -5.00 4.59 5.29
N GLY A 44 -4.51 5.13 4.18
CA GLY A 44 -5.33 5.47 3.03
C GLY A 44 -4.62 6.47 2.13
N SER A 45 -5.37 7.40 1.55
CA SER A 45 -4.79 8.47 0.73
C SER A 45 -5.25 9.86 1.16
N LEU A 46 -4.33 10.82 1.06
CA LEU A 46 -4.61 12.21 1.37
C LEU A 46 -5.67 12.75 0.41
N SER A 47 -6.76 13.29 0.96
CA SER A 47 -7.88 13.80 0.18
C SER A 47 -8.37 15.13 0.73
N TYR A 48 -9.00 15.94 -0.12
CA TYR A 48 -9.71 17.13 0.33
C TYR A 48 -11.02 16.71 1.01
N LYS A 49 -11.34 17.31 2.15
CA LYS A 49 -12.60 17.01 2.87
C LYS A 49 -13.82 17.27 1.99
N ASP A 50 -13.79 18.34 1.21
CA ASP A 50 -14.90 18.72 0.32
C ASP A 50 -15.09 17.76 -0.87
N SER A 51 -14.11 16.89 -1.14
CA SER A 51 -14.17 15.92 -2.24
C SER A 51 -14.72 14.56 -1.83
N LEU A 52 -14.97 14.32 -0.53
CA LEU A 52 -15.39 13.03 -0.01
C LEU A 52 -16.64 13.12 0.89
N PRO A 53 -17.52 12.12 0.86
CA PRO A 53 -18.55 11.93 1.90
C PRO A 53 -17.94 11.82 3.31
N ARG A 54 -18.64 12.32 4.34
CA ARG A 54 -18.11 12.38 5.72
C ARG A 54 -17.76 11.02 6.32
N ASP A 55 -18.48 9.98 5.94
CA ASP A 55 -18.24 8.59 6.38
C ASP A 55 -16.93 8.00 5.83
N LEU A 56 -16.37 8.58 4.77
CA LEU A 56 -15.09 8.18 4.18
C LEU A 56 -13.92 9.06 4.64
N GLN A 57 -14.15 9.98 5.58
CA GLN A 57 -13.12 10.91 6.08
C GLN A 57 -12.61 10.45 7.45
N ALA A 58 -11.39 9.91 7.49
CA ALA A 58 -10.65 9.78 8.74
C ALA A 58 -9.88 11.07 9.05
N ASN A 59 -9.59 11.31 10.33
CA ASN A 59 -8.78 12.48 10.72
C ASN A 59 -7.42 12.42 10.03
N LEU A 60 -6.84 13.59 9.76
CA LEU A 60 -5.50 13.64 9.19
C LEU A 60 -4.49 13.13 10.21
N TYR A 61 -4.47 13.72 11.40
CA TYR A 61 -3.52 13.40 12.45
C TYR A 61 -4.15 12.65 13.61
N THR A 62 -3.34 11.84 14.31
CA THR A 62 -3.74 11.18 15.56
C THR A 62 -4.16 12.22 16.62
N PRO A 63 -5.10 11.89 17.52
CA PRO A 63 -5.48 12.76 18.61
C PRO A 63 -4.25 13.23 19.42
N GLY A 64 -4.15 14.55 19.64
CA GLY A 64 -3.04 15.15 20.40
C GLY A 64 -1.85 15.61 19.54
N THR A 65 -1.82 15.30 18.25
CA THR A 65 -0.82 15.87 17.32
C THR A 65 -1.16 17.33 17.04
N ALA A 66 -0.17 18.22 17.16
CA ALA A 66 -0.32 19.64 16.84
C ALA A 66 -0.47 19.84 15.32
N ASP A 67 -1.50 20.58 14.90
CA ASP A 67 -1.72 20.98 13.52
C ASP A 67 -1.22 22.42 13.31
N GLU A 68 0.10 22.61 13.32
CA GLU A 68 0.71 23.94 13.19
C GLU A 68 0.41 24.61 11.83
N SER A 69 0.24 23.80 10.77
CA SER A 69 -0.07 24.28 9.42
C SER A 69 -1.56 24.51 9.18
N GLY A 70 -2.45 24.01 10.05
CA GLY A 70 -3.90 24.07 9.86
C GLY A 70 -4.43 23.13 8.77
N ASP A 71 -3.62 22.15 8.34
CA ASP A 71 -3.92 21.27 7.22
C ASP A 71 -5.09 20.33 7.52
N ALA A 72 -5.31 19.97 8.79
CA ALA A 72 -6.40 19.09 9.18
C ALA A 72 -7.78 19.74 8.98
N THR A 73 -7.86 21.06 8.76
CA THR A 73 -9.11 21.74 8.38
C THR A 73 -9.50 21.45 6.93
N ARG A 74 -8.51 21.27 6.05
CA ARG A 74 -8.70 21.13 4.59
C ARG A 74 -8.62 19.67 4.13
N PHE A 75 -7.79 18.89 4.79
CA PHE A 75 -7.45 17.53 4.38
C PHE A 75 -7.92 16.47 5.39
N CYS A 76 -8.13 15.27 4.87
CA CYS A 76 -8.44 14.06 5.62
C CYS A 76 -7.70 12.87 4.99
N ILE A 77 -7.64 11.76 5.73
CA ILE A 77 -7.27 10.47 5.14
C ILE A 77 -8.55 9.81 4.63
N GLY A 78 -8.61 9.61 3.32
CA GLY A 78 -9.70 8.92 2.64
C GLY A 78 -9.33 7.52 2.17
N PRO A 79 -10.20 6.88 1.37
CA PRO A 79 -9.89 5.61 0.73
C PRO A 79 -8.59 5.68 -0.09
N THR A 80 -7.90 4.55 -0.22
CA THR A 80 -6.66 4.48 -0.99
C THR A 80 -6.89 4.82 -2.46
N THR A 81 -5.99 5.61 -3.05
CA THR A 81 -5.90 5.85 -4.49
C THR A 81 -4.95 4.85 -5.18
N ASP A 82 -4.45 3.83 -4.46
CA ASP A 82 -3.61 2.78 -5.04
C ASP A 82 -4.34 2.10 -6.21
N TYR A 83 -3.72 2.18 -7.39
CA TYR A 83 -4.27 1.63 -8.62
C TYR A 83 -4.63 0.14 -8.50
N MET A 84 -3.99 -0.63 -7.61
CA MET A 84 -4.30 -2.04 -7.41
C MET A 84 -5.72 -2.28 -6.85
N PHE A 85 -6.31 -1.30 -6.15
CA PHE A 85 -7.71 -1.34 -5.70
C PHE A 85 -8.71 -0.90 -6.77
N TRP A 86 -8.24 -0.24 -7.83
CA TRP A 86 -9.08 0.38 -8.85
C TRP A 86 -8.92 -0.23 -10.25
N ARG A 87 -7.88 -1.03 -10.50
CA ARG A 87 -7.57 -1.53 -11.84
C ARG A 87 -8.65 -2.50 -12.36
N GLY A 88 -9.15 -2.21 -13.56
CA GLY A 88 -10.04 -3.11 -14.30
C GLY A 88 -11.37 -3.34 -13.58
N ARG A 89 -11.78 -4.60 -13.43
CA ARG A 89 -13.06 -4.95 -12.79
C ARG A 89 -13.12 -4.55 -11.30
N LYS A 90 -11.97 -4.41 -10.63
CA LYS A 90 -11.90 -4.03 -9.21
C LYS A 90 -12.49 -2.65 -8.95
N ALA A 91 -12.45 -1.72 -9.90
CA ALA A 91 -13.11 -0.41 -9.77
C ALA A 91 -14.62 -0.49 -9.50
N ARG A 92 -15.29 -1.55 -9.98
CA ARG A 92 -16.75 -1.71 -9.88
C ARG A 92 -17.19 -2.63 -8.75
N MET A 93 -16.23 -3.25 -8.06
CA MET A 93 -16.52 -4.14 -6.94
C MET A 93 -16.71 -3.31 -5.67
N ASP A 94 -17.62 -3.76 -4.82
CA ASP A 94 -17.68 -3.28 -3.45
C ASP A 94 -16.51 -3.89 -2.66
N LEU A 95 -15.52 -3.06 -2.36
CA LEU A 95 -14.26 -3.48 -1.73
C LEU A 95 -13.98 -2.48 -0.61
N ASN A 96 -13.49 -2.98 0.52
CA ASN A 96 -12.94 -2.12 1.54
C ASN A 96 -11.67 -1.45 1.01
N ARG A 97 -11.74 -0.14 0.77
CA ARG A 97 -10.63 0.70 0.28
C ARG A 97 -10.08 1.60 1.36
N GLY A 98 -10.47 1.37 2.61
CA GLY A 98 -10.18 2.27 3.72
C GLY A 98 -11.11 3.49 3.74
N PRO A 99 -10.78 4.51 4.55
CA PRO A 99 -9.58 4.60 5.38
C PRO A 99 -9.53 3.53 6.49
N TRP A 100 -8.36 2.97 6.77
CA TRP A 100 -8.16 1.94 7.80
C TRP A 100 -7.53 2.54 9.05
N ARG A 101 -7.99 2.17 10.26
CA ARG A 101 -7.39 2.66 11.52
C ARG A 101 -6.31 1.73 12.06
N ASP A 102 -6.43 0.43 11.82
CA ASP A 102 -5.40 -0.57 12.15
C ASP A 102 -4.67 -0.96 10.86
N PRO A 103 -3.32 -0.97 10.82
CA PRO A 103 -2.58 -1.43 9.65
C PRO A 103 -2.88 -2.90 9.28
N ARG A 104 -3.32 -3.72 10.24
CA ARG A 104 -3.78 -5.10 9.98
C ARG A 104 -5.03 -5.12 9.11
N ASP A 105 -5.92 -4.12 9.23
CA ASP A 105 -7.11 -4.03 8.38
C ASP A 105 -6.73 -3.74 6.92
N TYR A 106 -5.67 -2.95 6.70
CA TYR A 106 -5.12 -2.74 5.36
C TYR A 106 -4.60 -4.04 4.75
N VAL A 107 -3.75 -4.77 5.50
CA VAL A 107 -3.18 -6.07 5.08
C VAL A 107 -4.32 -7.06 4.78
N ARG A 108 -5.30 -7.17 5.67
CA ARG A 108 -6.48 -8.00 5.47
C ARG A 108 -7.27 -7.60 4.22
N SER A 109 -7.46 -6.30 4.00
CA SER A 109 -8.23 -5.78 2.84
C SER A 109 -7.58 -6.14 1.50
N ILE A 110 -6.25 -6.25 1.43
CA ILE A 110 -5.56 -6.77 0.24
C ILE A 110 -5.98 -8.22 -0.03
N GLY A 111 -5.96 -9.07 0.99
CA GLY A 111 -6.36 -10.49 0.86
C GLY A 111 -7.82 -10.65 0.45
N VAL A 112 -8.72 -9.91 1.12
CA VAL A 112 -10.17 -9.93 0.81
C VAL A 112 -10.41 -9.46 -0.62
N ARG A 113 -9.73 -8.39 -1.05
CA ARG A 113 -9.84 -7.88 -2.42
C ARG A 113 -9.48 -8.93 -3.46
N GLU A 114 -8.34 -9.61 -3.30
CA GLU A 114 -7.94 -10.65 -4.24
C GLU A 114 -8.88 -11.84 -4.19
N LEU A 115 -9.35 -12.23 -3.00
CA LEU A 115 -10.25 -13.37 -2.82
C LEU A 115 -11.60 -13.15 -3.52
N GLU A 116 -12.24 -12.01 -3.28
CA GLU A 116 -13.50 -11.65 -3.91
C GLU A 116 -13.35 -11.52 -5.43
N TRP A 117 -12.22 -10.97 -5.89
CA TRP A 117 -11.96 -10.85 -7.33
C TRP A 117 -11.82 -12.22 -7.98
N THR A 118 -11.07 -13.14 -7.35
CA THR A 118 -10.88 -14.50 -7.85
C THR A 118 -12.18 -15.31 -7.81
N ARG A 119 -13.00 -15.17 -6.78
CA ARG A 119 -14.31 -15.85 -6.71
C ARG A 119 -15.25 -15.41 -7.83
N GLN A 120 -15.27 -14.12 -8.17
CA GLN A 120 -16.19 -13.60 -9.19
C GLN A 120 -15.65 -13.72 -10.62
N PHE A 121 -14.34 -13.60 -10.81
CA PHE A 121 -13.73 -13.43 -12.13
C PHE A 121 -12.53 -14.34 -12.40
N GLY A 122 -12.17 -15.20 -11.44
CA GLY A 122 -11.07 -16.15 -11.57
C GLY A 122 -11.28 -17.06 -12.77
N LYS A 123 -10.18 -17.33 -13.48
CA LYS A 123 -10.14 -18.28 -14.59
C LYS A 123 -8.96 -19.21 -14.39
N PRO A 124 -9.05 -20.46 -14.87
CA PRO A 124 -7.89 -21.34 -14.88
C PRO A 124 -6.69 -20.65 -15.52
N GLN A 125 -5.52 -20.77 -14.90
CA GLN A 125 -4.27 -20.19 -15.39
C GLN A 125 -3.22 -21.27 -15.59
N THR A 126 -2.38 -21.10 -16.60
CA THR A 126 -1.16 -21.88 -16.76
C THR A 126 0.01 -21.13 -16.14
N ASN A 127 0.96 -21.89 -15.61
CA ASN A 127 2.21 -21.32 -15.12
C ASN A 127 3.15 -21.06 -16.31
N ASP A 128 3.06 -19.86 -16.86
CA ASP A 128 3.83 -19.44 -18.04
C ASP A 128 5.22 -18.89 -17.67
N PHE A 129 5.62 -18.95 -16.39
CA PHE A 129 6.91 -18.45 -15.95
C PHE A 129 8.04 -19.38 -16.45
N PRO A 130 8.99 -18.88 -17.28
CA PRO A 130 9.93 -19.72 -18.05
C PRO A 130 10.81 -20.68 -17.22
N HIS A 131 10.92 -20.46 -15.90
CA HIS A 131 11.78 -21.23 -15.01
C HIS A 131 11.04 -21.83 -13.81
N ASN A 132 9.71 -21.69 -13.75
CA ASN A 132 8.92 -22.31 -12.69
C ASN A 132 8.21 -23.55 -13.25
N ASN A 133 8.76 -24.74 -12.99
CA ASN A 133 8.18 -26.01 -13.44
C ASN A 133 7.46 -26.78 -12.31
N ILE A 134 7.27 -26.15 -11.15
CA ILE A 134 6.69 -26.77 -9.95
C ILE A 134 5.22 -27.12 -10.19
N LEU A 135 4.48 -26.22 -10.84
CA LEU A 135 3.08 -26.41 -11.20
C LEU A 135 2.98 -26.55 -12.71
N LYS A 136 2.47 -27.70 -13.17
CA LYS A 136 2.24 -28.02 -14.59
C LYS A 136 0.74 -28.09 -14.86
N GLY A 137 0.34 -27.68 -16.06
CA GLY A 137 -1.05 -27.71 -16.51
C GLY A 137 -1.87 -26.51 -16.05
N GLU A 138 -3.19 -26.60 -16.24
CA GLU A 138 -4.14 -25.58 -15.80
C GLU A 138 -4.33 -25.64 -14.28
N ILE A 139 -4.17 -24.50 -13.64
CA ILE A 139 -4.36 -24.30 -12.21
C ILE A 139 -5.74 -23.68 -12.01
N SER A 140 -6.60 -24.41 -11.31
CA SER A 140 -7.96 -23.97 -10.99
C SER A 140 -7.94 -22.72 -10.08
N PRO A 141 -8.83 -21.72 -10.29
CA PRO A 141 -8.95 -20.56 -9.41
C PRO A 141 -9.12 -20.91 -7.92
N GLU A 142 -9.75 -22.04 -7.63
CA GLU A 142 -10.00 -22.55 -6.28
C GLU A 142 -8.70 -22.79 -5.51
N LYS A 143 -7.62 -23.20 -6.20
CA LYS A 143 -6.31 -23.34 -5.57
C LYS A 143 -5.76 -22.00 -5.10
N TYR A 144 -6.06 -20.92 -5.82
CA TYR A 144 -5.66 -19.59 -5.43
C TYR A 144 -6.55 -19.06 -4.29
N THR A 145 -7.86 -19.32 -4.31
CA THR A 145 -8.73 -18.97 -3.17
C THR A 145 -8.33 -19.70 -1.89
N ASP A 146 -7.96 -20.98 -1.96
CA ASP A 146 -7.45 -21.74 -0.81
C ASP A 146 -6.21 -21.09 -0.18
N LEU A 147 -5.30 -20.55 -1.01
CA LEU A 147 -4.12 -19.85 -0.55
C LEU A 147 -4.47 -18.48 0.05
N LEU A 148 -5.44 -17.77 -0.53
CA LEU A 148 -5.92 -16.49 -0.01
C LEU A 148 -6.65 -16.66 1.33
N ASP A 149 -7.42 -17.73 1.51
CA ASP A 149 -8.04 -18.05 2.80
C ASP A 149 -6.98 -18.32 3.87
N LYS A 150 -5.90 -19.04 3.52
CA LYS A 150 -4.74 -19.21 4.43
C LYS A 150 -4.04 -17.88 4.73
N TYR A 151 -3.82 -17.04 3.71
CA TYR A 151 -3.28 -15.69 3.90
C TYR A 151 -4.14 -14.87 4.87
N LEU A 152 -5.46 -14.89 4.70
CA LEU A 152 -6.37 -14.18 5.58
C LEU A 152 -6.32 -14.69 7.02
N ALA A 153 -6.16 -16.01 7.22
CA ALA A 153 -6.00 -16.60 8.54
C ALA A 153 -4.72 -16.14 9.25
N ILE A 154 -3.61 -15.94 8.51
CA ILE A 154 -2.34 -15.47 9.10
C ILE A 154 -2.20 -13.94 9.11
N SER A 155 -3.00 -13.21 8.32
CA SER A 155 -2.88 -11.75 8.16
C SER A 155 -2.83 -10.93 9.46
N PRO A 156 -3.52 -11.29 10.56
CA PRO A 156 -3.42 -10.56 11.82
C PRO A 156 -2.03 -10.62 12.48
N TYR A 157 -1.20 -11.60 12.09
CA TYR A 157 0.09 -11.91 12.71
C TYR A 157 1.30 -11.55 11.82
N ILE A 158 1.08 -10.96 10.64
CA ILE A 158 2.16 -10.63 9.69
C ILE A 158 2.95 -9.41 10.15
N LEU A 159 2.28 -8.44 10.76
CA LEU A 159 2.91 -7.20 11.21
C LEU A 159 3.55 -7.41 12.59
N PRO A 160 4.72 -6.77 12.85
CA PRO A 160 5.35 -6.80 14.16
C PRO A 160 4.44 -6.19 15.23
N GLU A 161 4.61 -6.66 16.48
CA GLU A 161 4.00 -6.06 17.67
C GLU A 161 4.66 -4.74 18.07
#